data_AF-M0D728-F1
#
_entry.id   AF-M0D728-F1
#
_cell.length_a   1.000
_cell.length_b   1.000
_cell.length_c   1.000
_cell.angle_alpha   90.00
_cell.angle_beta   90.00
_cell.angle_gamma   90.00
#
_symmetry.space_group_name_H-M   'P 1'
#
loop_
_entity.id
_entity.type
_entity.pdbx_description
1 polymer ?
#
loop_
_entity_poly.entity_id
_entity_poly.type
_entity_poly.pdbx_seq_one_letter_code
_entity_poly.pdbx_strand_id
1 'polypeptide(L)'
;MEFETDRRRFLELAGTGTALSLAGCSALQDDAASQTTTTGAGESSESSEGSRRVAVTLQPDQQKLQQRQQEIQSELSSGNVSRSEAQQQYQTAQRELLTQAVESFRQRADSTSNLKAVGAVERFGIVLVAGSPAALIDSLSLSMVNALLPQKTFQRAKSQAQQGTGTGTGAENATAVEGSTETPSN
;
A
#
# COMPACT_ATOMS: atom_id res chain seq x y z
N MET A 1 -6.67 -54.51 15.71
CA MET A 1 -5.58 -54.27 16.68
C MET A 1 -4.63 -53.30 16.00
N GLU A 2 -4.99 -52.02 15.98
CA GLU A 2 -4.72 -51.03 17.03
C GLU A 2 -3.28 -50.52 16.96
N PHE A 3 -3.10 -49.27 16.52
CA PHE A 3 -1.99 -48.40 16.91
C PHE A 3 -2.51 -46.96 16.95
N GLU A 4 -3.49 -46.76 17.83
CA GLU A 4 -4.00 -45.45 18.22
C GLU A 4 -3.15 -44.96 19.42
N THR A 5 -1.83 -44.78 19.25
CA THR A 5 -0.95 -44.41 20.39
C THR A 5 0.31 -43.62 20.00
N ASP A 6 0.32 -42.86 18.90
CA ASP A 6 1.51 -42.04 18.56
C ASP A 6 1.28 -40.52 18.71
N ARG A 7 0.03 -40.05 18.61
CA ARG A 7 -0.27 -38.60 18.54
C ARG A 7 -0.22 -37.87 19.89
N ARG A 8 -0.11 -38.58 21.02
CA ARG A 8 -0.11 -37.95 22.37
C ARG A 8 1.28 -37.76 22.97
N ARG A 9 2.36 -38.14 22.29
CA ARG A 9 3.75 -37.92 22.76
C ARG A 9 4.43 -36.66 22.24
N PHE A 10 3.78 -35.89 21.37
CA PHE A 10 4.39 -34.69 20.78
C PHE A 10 4.09 -33.37 21.52
N LEU A 11 3.25 -33.38 22.56
CA LEU A 11 2.92 -32.17 23.34
C LEU A 11 3.67 -32.09 24.69
N GLU A 12 4.74 -32.85 24.86
CA GLU A 12 5.53 -32.89 26.11
C GLU A 12 7.01 -32.52 25.88
N LEU A 13 7.27 -31.49 25.06
CA LEU A 13 8.62 -30.93 24.92
C LEU A 13 8.62 -29.40 24.98
N ALA A 14 7.98 -28.85 26.02
CA ALA A 14 8.29 -27.51 26.52
C ALA A 14 9.50 -27.63 27.47
N GLY A 15 10.70 -27.34 26.97
CA GLY A 15 11.92 -27.40 27.76
C GLY A 15 13.05 -26.60 27.11
N THR A 16 13.13 -25.32 27.43
CA THR A 16 14.33 -24.46 27.43
C THR A 16 15.50 -24.89 26.52
N GLY A 17 15.58 -24.31 25.32
CA GLY A 17 16.71 -24.46 24.42
C GLY A 17 17.23 -23.11 23.90
N THR A 18 18.08 -22.44 24.67
CA THR A 18 18.86 -21.29 24.23
C THR A 18 20.12 -21.76 23.49
N ALA A 19 20.11 -21.70 22.17
CA ALA A 19 21.31 -21.62 21.34
C ALA A 19 20.95 -21.02 19.98
N LEU A 20 20.90 -19.69 19.92
CA LEU A 20 20.80 -18.98 18.66
C LEU A 20 22.13 -19.11 17.91
N SER A 21 22.08 -19.82 16.79
CA SER A 21 23.16 -19.85 15.81
C SER A 21 23.38 -18.43 15.27
N LEU A 22 24.56 -17.88 15.55
CA LEU A 22 25.03 -16.59 15.03
C LEU A 22 25.41 -16.75 13.56
N ALA A 23 24.42 -16.59 12.69
CA ALA A 23 24.62 -16.26 11.28
C ALA A 23 23.54 -15.26 10.85
N GLY A 24 23.86 -13.96 10.95
CA GLY A 24 23.30 -12.94 10.05
C GLY A 24 22.02 -12.20 10.42
N CYS A 25 21.75 -11.90 11.70
CA CYS A 25 20.67 -10.95 12.09
C CYS A 25 21.25 -9.60 12.61
N SER A 26 21.84 -8.81 11.72
CA SER A 26 22.22 -7.41 12.00
C SER A 26 21.03 -6.47 11.77
N ALA A 27 19.97 -6.54 12.60
CA ALA A 27 18.88 -5.55 12.58
C ALA A 27 18.01 -5.48 13.84
N LEU A 28 18.34 -6.17 14.95
CA LEU A 28 17.48 -6.18 16.15
C LEU A 28 18.28 -6.07 17.45
N GLN A 29 19.27 -5.17 17.47
CA GLN A 29 20.08 -4.88 18.64
C GLN A 29 20.10 -3.37 18.90
N ASP A 30 18.93 -2.79 19.15
CA ASP A 30 18.81 -1.45 19.76
C ASP A 30 17.62 -1.41 20.73
N ASP A 31 17.48 -2.44 21.57
CA ASP A 31 16.46 -2.46 22.63
C ASP A 31 16.91 -3.36 23.79
N ALA A 32 18.11 -3.14 24.32
CA ALA A 32 18.57 -3.83 25.53
C ALA A 32 19.78 -3.17 26.24
N ALA A 33 19.94 -1.84 26.19
CA ALA A 33 20.89 -1.15 27.09
C ALA A 33 20.71 0.39 27.09
N SER A 34 19.57 0.90 27.56
CA SER A 34 19.57 2.22 28.21
C SER A 34 18.29 2.45 28.99
N GLN A 35 18.29 1.96 30.24
CA GLN A 35 17.39 2.52 31.25
C GLN A 35 17.95 3.90 31.63
N THR A 36 17.60 4.90 30.82
CA THR A 36 17.68 6.32 31.18
C THR A 36 16.26 6.85 31.27
N THR A 37 15.91 7.32 32.45
CA THR A 37 14.73 8.10 32.74
C THR A 37 14.72 9.38 31.91
N THR A 38 13.86 9.44 30.88
CA THR A 38 13.43 10.72 30.29
C THR A 38 11.90 10.75 30.28
N THR A 39 11.38 11.35 31.34
CA THR A 39 10.09 12.04 31.33
C THR A 39 10.13 13.12 30.24
N GLY A 40 9.25 13.01 29.24
CA GLY A 40 8.94 14.12 28.34
C GLY A 40 9.47 13.99 26.92
N ALA A 41 8.66 13.41 26.05
CA ALA A 41 8.46 13.91 24.69
C ALA A 41 7.02 13.57 24.31
N GLY A 42 6.09 14.39 24.81
CA GLY A 42 4.75 14.41 24.26
C GLY A 42 4.89 14.64 22.76
N GLU A 43 4.43 13.68 21.96
CA GLU A 43 4.15 13.92 20.57
C GLU A 43 3.22 15.13 20.54
N SER A 44 3.72 16.26 20.03
CA SER A 44 2.95 17.45 19.74
C SER A 44 1.95 17.12 18.63
N SER A 45 0.93 16.35 19.00
CA SER A 45 -0.32 16.32 18.28
C SER A 45 -0.89 17.71 18.48
N GLU A 46 -0.69 18.58 17.50
CA GLU A 46 -1.56 19.74 17.29
C GLU A 46 -2.99 19.22 17.09
N SER A 47 -3.58 18.83 18.22
CA SER A 47 -4.97 18.50 18.38
C SER A 47 -5.68 19.83 18.44
N SER A 48 -6.08 20.32 17.27
CA SER A 48 -7.23 21.20 17.19
C SER A 48 -8.36 20.47 17.91
N GLU A 49 -8.72 20.95 19.11
CA GLU A 49 -9.61 20.27 20.05
C GLU A 49 -10.79 19.62 19.31
N GLY A 50 -10.84 18.28 19.30
CA GLY A 50 -11.94 17.50 18.72
C GLY A 50 -11.69 16.76 17.40
N SER A 51 -10.61 17.04 16.65
CA SER A 51 -10.35 16.38 15.35
C SER A 51 -9.10 15.48 15.36
N ARG A 52 -9.24 14.25 14.85
CA ARG A 52 -8.15 13.28 14.65
C ARG A 52 -7.88 13.07 13.17
N ARG A 53 -6.64 12.75 12.83
CA ARG A 53 -6.22 12.42 11.45
C ARG A 53 -5.86 10.94 11.33
N VAL A 54 -6.45 10.26 10.37
CA VAL A 54 -6.21 8.84 10.09
C VAL A 54 -6.08 8.60 8.59
N ALA A 55 -5.35 7.56 8.23
CA ALA A 55 -5.25 7.09 6.86
C ALA A 55 -6.36 6.06 6.61
N VAL A 56 -7.22 6.30 5.64
CA VAL A 56 -8.28 5.39 5.22
C VAL A 56 -7.81 4.64 3.99
N THR A 57 -7.85 3.30 4.02
CA THR A 57 -7.59 2.49 2.82
C THR A 57 -8.90 2.16 2.13
N LEU A 58 -8.94 2.36 0.82
CA LEU A 58 -10.09 2.11 -0.01
C LEU A 58 -9.87 0.88 -0.89
N GLN A 59 -10.96 0.25 -1.28
CA GLN A 59 -10.97 -0.87 -2.21
C GLN A 59 -11.76 -0.52 -3.48
N PRO A 60 -11.38 -1.07 -4.64
CA PRO A 60 -12.18 -0.93 -5.85
C PRO A 60 -13.55 -1.58 -5.68
N ASP A 61 -14.52 -1.11 -6.45
CA ASP A 61 -15.85 -1.70 -6.50
C ASP A 61 -15.78 -3.13 -7.04
N GLN A 62 -16.05 -4.10 -6.17
CA GLN A 62 -15.91 -5.52 -6.48
C GLN A 62 -16.93 -6.01 -7.51
N GLN A 63 -18.13 -5.42 -7.56
CA GLN A 63 -19.14 -5.80 -8.54
C GLN A 63 -18.73 -5.33 -9.92
N LYS A 64 -18.29 -4.08 -10.05
CA LYS A 64 -17.75 -3.54 -11.31
C LYS A 64 -16.50 -4.31 -11.74
N LEU A 65 -15.61 -4.65 -10.82
CA LEU A 65 -14.40 -5.40 -11.15
C LEU A 65 -14.72 -6.82 -11.66
N GLN A 66 -15.69 -7.50 -11.06
CA GLN A 66 -16.18 -8.79 -11.55
C GLN A 66 -16.81 -8.67 -12.94
N GLN A 67 -17.60 -7.63 -13.19
CA GLN A 67 -18.17 -7.37 -14.50
C GLN A 67 -17.08 -7.17 -15.56
N ARG A 68 -16.07 -6.33 -15.28
CA ARG A 68 -14.91 -6.15 -16.18
C ARG A 68 -14.17 -7.46 -16.44
N GLN A 69 -14.03 -8.33 -15.43
CA GLN A 69 -13.38 -9.63 -15.59
C GLN A 69 -14.16 -10.55 -16.55
N GLN A 70 -15.50 -10.58 -16.45
CA GLN A 70 -16.34 -11.36 -17.36
C GLN A 70 -16.25 -10.85 -18.80
N GLU A 71 -16.26 -9.52 -18.99
CA GLU A 71 -16.08 -8.90 -20.31
C GLU A 71 -14.73 -9.30 -20.92
N ILE A 72 -13.64 -9.14 -20.18
CA ILE A 72 -12.28 -9.51 -20.63
C ILE A 72 -12.21 -11.01 -20.99
N GLN A 73 -12.85 -11.89 -20.20
CA GLN A 73 -12.86 -13.32 -20.48
C GLN A 73 -13.63 -13.66 -21.77
N SER A 74 -14.73 -12.94 -22.03
CA SER A 74 -15.50 -13.06 -23.27
C SER A 74 -14.66 -12.59 -24.47
N GLU A 75 -13.97 -11.46 -24.35
CA GLU A 75 -13.09 -10.93 -25.40
C GLU A 75 -11.92 -11.88 -25.69
N LEU A 76 -11.33 -12.47 -24.65
CA LEU A 76 -10.25 -13.46 -24.79
C LEU A 76 -10.72 -14.73 -25.51
N SER A 77 -11.90 -15.24 -25.14
CA SER A 77 -12.49 -16.43 -25.77
C SER A 77 -12.88 -16.20 -27.23
N SER A 78 -13.23 -14.95 -27.57
CA SER A 78 -13.56 -14.53 -28.93
C SER A 78 -12.32 -14.20 -29.77
N GLY A 79 -11.12 -14.18 -29.16
CA GLY A 79 -9.87 -13.82 -29.83
C GLY A 79 -9.71 -12.32 -30.10
N ASN A 80 -10.53 -11.46 -29.50
CA ASN A 80 -10.44 -10.00 -29.64
C ASN A 80 -9.26 -9.40 -28.88
N VAL A 81 -8.82 -10.07 -27.82
CA VAL A 81 -7.65 -9.67 -27.01
C VAL A 81 -6.74 -10.86 -26.78
N SER A 82 -5.44 -10.62 -26.74
CA SER A 82 -4.47 -11.60 -26.28
C SER A 82 -4.49 -11.75 -24.76
N ARG A 83 -3.86 -12.82 -24.25
CA ARG A 83 -3.70 -13.03 -22.80
C ARG A 83 -2.93 -11.88 -22.12
N SER A 84 -1.94 -11.31 -22.80
CA SER A 84 -1.16 -10.17 -22.28
C SER A 84 -2.03 -8.92 -22.19
N GLU A 85 -2.81 -8.63 -23.24
CA GLU A 85 -3.73 -7.48 -23.25
C GLU A 85 -4.83 -7.64 -22.19
N ALA A 86 -5.41 -8.83 -22.05
CA ALA A 86 -6.38 -9.14 -21.00
C ALA A 86 -5.84 -8.83 -19.59
N GLN A 87 -4.58 -9.20 -19.32
CA GLN A 87 -3.93 -8.90 -18.05
C GLN A 87 -3.73 -7.38 -17.84
N GLN A 88 -3.30 -6.66 -18.88
CA GLN A 88 -3.14 -5.21 -18.82
C GLN A 88 -4.48 -4.50 -18.61
N GLN A 89 -5.52 -4.90 -19.33
CA GLN A 89 -6.88 -4.38 -19.18
C GLN A 89 -7.41 -4.59 -17.77
N TYR A 90 -7.21 -5.78 -17.20
CA TYR A 90 -7.62 -6.07 -15.82
C TYR A 90 -6.91 -5.18 -14.80
N GLN A 91 -5.59 -4.97 -14.95
CA GLN A 91 -4.83 -4.06 -14.08
C GLN A 91 -5.29 -2.61 -14.22
N THR A 92 -5.58 -2.16 -15.44
CA THR A 92 -6.13 -0.82 -15.69
C THR A 92 -7.48 -0.66 -15.03
N ALA A 93 -8.39 -1.62 -15.20
CA ALA A 93 -9.71 -1.60 -14.55
C ALA A 93 -9.59 -1.51 -13.03
N GLN A 94 -8.68 -2.28 -12.39
CA GLN A 94 -8.45 -2.17 -10.95
C GLN A 94 -8.03 -0.76 -10.53
N ARG A 95 -7.08 -0.15 -11.26
CA ARG A 95 -6.60 1.21 -10.95
C ARG A 95 -7.70 2.25 -11.13
N GLU A 96 -8.44 2.19 -12.23
CA GLU A 96 -9.53 3.12 -12.53
C GLU A 96 -10.64 3.04 -11.47
N LEU A 97 -11.07 1.83 -11.12
CA LEU A 97 -12.09 1.62 -10.09
C LEU A 97 -11.60 2.07 -8.71
N LEU A 98 -10.31 1.93 -8.41
CA LEU A 98 -9.74 2.44 -7.18
C LEU A 98 -9.71 3.98 -7.15
N THR A 99 -9.33 4.63 -8.25
CA THR A 99 -9.39 6.09 -8.38
C THR A 99 -10.83 6.60 -8.22
N GLN A 100 -11.82 5.91 -8.83
CA GLN A 100 -13.24 6.24 -8.65
C GLN A 100 -13.68 6.09 -7.19
N ALA A 101 -13.20 5.08 -6.48
CA ALA A 101 -13.48 4.90 -5.05
C ALA A 101 -12.91 6.05 -4.21
N VAL A 102 -11.68 6.50 -4.50
CA VAL A 102 -11.06 7.67 -3.86
C VAL A 102 -11.90 8.92 -4.07
N GLU A 103 -12.27 9.20 -5.31
CA GLU A 103 -13.07 10.39 -5.64
C GLU A 103 -14.45 10.35 -4.97
N SER A 104 -15.12 9.20 -5.03
CA SER A 104 -16.43 9.00 -4.37
C SER A 104 -16.34 9.17 -2.85
N PHE A 105 -15.24 8.71 -2.23
CA PHE A 105 -14.99 8.91 -0.82
C PHE A 105 -14.79 10.40 -0.49
N ARG A 106 -14.00 11.12 -1.28
CA ARG A 106 -13.75 12.56 -1.07
C ARG A 106 -15.05 13.37 -1.13
N GLN A 107 -15.87 13.12 -2.16
CA GLN A 107 -17.17 13.79 -2.30
C GLN A 107 -18.10 13.53 -1.10
N ARG A 108 -18.13 12.29 -0.59
CA ARG A 108 -18.88 11.96 0.64
C ARG A 108 -18.29 12.62 1.88
N ALA A 109 -16.97 12.63 2.01
CA ALA A 109 -16.27 13.26 3.12
C ALA A 109 -16.59 14.76 3.18
N ASP A 110 -16.48 15.46 2.05
CA ASP A 110 -16.77 16.89 1.95
C ASP A 110 -18.26 17.22 2.19
N SER A 111 -19.16 16.26 1.93
CA SER A 111 -20.60 16.38 2.24
C SER A 111 -20.93 16.07 3.70
N THR A 112 -20.04 15.41 4.43
CA THR A 112 -20.27 14.97 5.81
C THR A 112 -19.73 16.00 6.78
N SER A 113 -20.62 16.58 7.59
CA SER A 113 -20.21 17.47 8.67
C SER A 113 -19.27 16.71 9.62
N ASN A 114 -18.10 17.28 9.92
CA ASN A 114 -17.07 16.69 10.78
C ASN A 114 -16.17 15.61 10.15
N LEU A 115 -16.18 15.45 8.82
CA LEU A 115 -15.20 14.66 8.08
C LEU A 115 -14.58 15.53 6.97
N LYS A 116 -13.28 15.41 6.72
CA LYS A 116 -12.62 16.13 5.62
C LYS A 116 -11.48 15.31 5.04
N ALA A 117 -11.49 15.12 3.73
CA ALA A 117 -10.34 14.56 3.03
C ALA A 117 -9.25 15.63 2.89
N VAL A 118 -8.09 15.42 3.52
CA VAL A 118 -6.97 16.38 3.52
C VAL A 118 -5.85 15.99 2.56
N GLY A 119 -5.87 14.77 2.03
CA GLY A 119 -4.93 14.31 1.01
C GLY A 119 -5.25 12.91 0.51
N ALA A 120 -4.69 12.52 -0.63
CA ALA A 120 -4.86 11.19 -1.21
C ALA A 120 -3.57 10.70 -1.89
N VAL A 121 -3.37 9.39 -1.88
CA VAL A 121 -2.39 8.66 -2.69
C VAL A 121 -3.16 7.63 -3.51
N GLU A 122 -3.68 8.07 -4.65
CA GLU A 122 -4.67 7.33 -5.48
C GLU A 122 -4.15 5.97 -5.93
N ARG A 123 -2.88 5.90 -6.33
CA ARG A 123 -2.15 4.66 -6.68
C ARG A 123 -2.37 3.54 -5.67
N PHE A 124 -2.43 3.87 -4.38
CA PHE A 124 -2.56 2.91 -3.29
C PHE A 124 -3.95 2.93 -2.66
N GLY A 125 -4.88 3.76 -3.16
CA GLY A 125 -6.21 3.89 -2.59
C GLY A 125 -6.21 4.44 -1.16
N ILE A 126 -5.22 5.25 -0.78
CA ILE A 126 -5.10 5.74 0.60
C ILE A 126 -5.49 7.21 0.66
N VAL A 127 -6.44 7.54 1.54
CA VAL A 127 -6.89 8.92 1.77
C VAL A 127 -6.54 9.32 3.21
N LEU A 128 -5.92 10.49 3.38
CA LEU A 128 -5.75 11.08 4.71
C LEU A 128 -7.00 11.88 5.04
N VAL A 129 -7.62 11.55 6.17
CA VAL A 129 -8.90 12.12 6.59
C VAL A 129 -8.76 12.73 7.97
N ALA A 130 -9.29 13.94 8.14
CA ALA A 130 -9.43 14.62 9.41
C ALA A 130 -10.90 14.63 9.82
N GLY A 131 -11.22 14.29 11.07
CA GLY A 131 -12.60 14.32 11.54
C GLY A 131 -12.77 13.98 13.01
N SER A 132 -14.01 14.03 13.49
CA SER A 132 -14.34 13.57 14.84
C SER A 132 -14.17 12.04 14.94
N PRO A 133 -13.83 11.48 16.11
CA PRO A 133 -13.70 10.03 16.26
C PRO A 133 -14.95 9.26 15.81
N ALA A 134 -16.15 9.79 16.10
CA ALA A 134 -17.41 9.19 15.68
C ALA A 134 -17.56 9.16 14.14
N ALA A 135 -17.29 10.28 13.46
CA ALA A 135 -17.35 10.35 12.00
C ALA A 135 -16.31 9.43 11.32
N LEU A 136 -15.12 9.32 11.91
CA LEU A 136 -14.08 8.40 11.42
C LEU A 136 -14.54 6.94 11.53
N ILE A 137 -15.14 6.54 12.65
CA ILE A 137 -15.65 5.17 12.81
C ILE A 137 -16.85 4.91 11.89
N ASP A 138 -17.75 5.87 11.73
CA ASP A 138 -18.89 5.76 10.80
C ASP A 138 -18.41 5.51 9.36
N SER A 139 -17.28 6.10 8.95
CA SER A 139 -16.72 5.84 7.62
C SER A 139 -16.44 4.36 7.31
N LEU A 140 -16.25 3.50 8.32
CA LEU A 140 -16.11 2.04 8.14
C LEU A 140 -17.39 1.36 7.66
N SER A 141 -18.55 2.01 7.77
CA SER A 141 -19.82 1.49 7.24
C SER A 141 -19.89 1.59 5.70
N LEU A 142 -19.02 2.41 5.09
CA LEU A 142 -18.96 2.60 3.65
C LEU A 142 -18.29 1.39 3.00
N SER A 143 -18.97 0.76 2.03
CA SER A 143 -18.46 -0.46 1.36
C SER A 143 -17.10 -0.29 0.66
N MET A 144 -16.74 0.94 0.29
CA MET A 144 -15.44 1.26 -0.32
C MET A 144 -14.30 1.38 0.69
N VAL A 145 -14.60 1.54 1.99
CA VAL A 145 -13.61 1.64 3.06
C VAL A 145 -13.24 0.24 3.53
N ASN A 146 -11.94 -0.07 3.48
CA ASN A 146 -11.41 -1.35 3.94
C ASN A 146 -10.84 -1.28 5.36
N ALA A 147 -10.16 -0.19 5.72
CA ALA A 147 -9.55 -0.04 7.05
C ALA A 147 -9.24 1.42 7.40
N LEU A 148 -9.18 1.69 8.71
CA LEU A 148 -8.57 2.90 9.29
C LEU A 148 -7.19 2.55 9.83
N LEU A 149 -6.19 3.31 9.41
CA LEU A 149 -4.79 3.13 9.75
C LEU A 149 -4.22 4.41 10.38
N PRO A 150 -3.12 4.29 11.14
CA PRO A 150 -2.40 5.45 11.63
C PRO A 150 -1.98 6.41 10.50
N GLN A 151 -1.99 7.73 10.76
CA GLN A 151 -1.56 8.76 9.81
C GLN A 151 -0.19 8.47 9.16
N LYS A 152 0.76 7.89 9.92
CA LYS A 152 2.09 7.51 9.41
C LYS A 152 2.05 6.60 8.19
N THR A 153 0.99 5.79 8.02
CA THR A 153 0.82 4.93 6.84
C THR A 153 0.63 5.75 5.57
N PHE A 154 -0.14 6.85 5.62
CA PHE A 154 -0.29 7.76 4.49
C PHE A 154 1.05 8.39 4.10
N GLN A 155 1.84 8.84 5.08
CA GLN A 155 3.14 9.46 4.79
C GLN A 155 4.10 8.48 4.12
N ARG A 156 4.16 7.24 4.63
CA ARG A 156 4.96 6.18 3.99
C ARG A 156 4.52 5.91 2.55
N ALA A 157 3.21 5.81 2.32
CA ALA A 157 2.67 5.60 0.98
C ALA A 157 2.99 6.77 0.03
N LYS A 158 2.88 8.01 0.52
CA LYS A 158 3.25 9.22 -0.21
C LYS A 158 4.73 9.21 -0.59
N SER A 159 5.63 8.87 0.33
CA SER A 159 7.07 8.76 0.05
C SER A 159 7.38 7.67 -0.98
N GLN A 160 6.71 6.52 -0.92
CA GLN A 160 6.90 5.45 -1.92
C GLN A 160 6.39 5.84 -3.30
N ALA A 161 5.26 6.54 -3.38
CA ALA A 161 4.71 7.03 -4.64
C ALA A 161 5.69 7.99 -5.35
N GLN A 162 6.38 8.84 -4.60
CA GLN A 162 7.37 9.78 -5.13
C GLN A 162 8.66 9.10 -5.62
N GLN A 163 9.10 8.06 -4.92
CA GLN A 163 10.30 7.29 -5.30
C GLN A 163 10.06 6.45 -6.56
N GLY A 164 8.85 5.92 -6.75
CA GLY A 164 8.47 5.15 -7.94
C GLY A 164 8.36 5.97 -9.24
N THR A 165 8.42 7.30 -9.17
CA THR A 165 8.44 8.21 -10.33
C THR A 165 9.85 8.68 -10.71
N GLY A 166 10.91 8.25 -10.01
CA GLY A 166 12.28 8.75 -10.18
C GLY A 166 13.25 7.92 -11.02
N THR A 167 12.85 6.74 -11.54
CA THR A 167 13.78 5.83 -12.27
C THR A 167 13.43 5.66 -13.76
N GLY A 168 13.10 6.75 -14.43
CA GLY A 168 12.69 6.76 -15.84
C GLY A 168 13.25 7.90 -16.67
N THR A 169 14.49 8.37 -16.43
CA THR A 169 15.25 9.21 -17.37
C THR A 169 16.74 9.09 -17.05
N GLY A 170 17.41 8.15 -17.70
CA GLY A 170 18.83 7.88 -17.44
C GLY A 170 19.39 6.75 -18.29
N ALA A 171 19.02 6.69 -19.57
CA ALA A 171 19.69 5.82 -20.54
C ALA A 171 19.35 6.30 -21.96
N GLU A 172 19.91 7.44 -22.38
CA GLU A 172 20.12 7.80 -23.80
C GLU A 172 20.84 9.15 -23.81
N ASN A 173 22.16 9.13 -23.60
CA ASN A 173 23.14 9.84 -24.45
C ASN A 173 24.54 9.68 -23.84
N ALA A 174 25.11 8.48 -23.96
CA ALA A 174 26.53 8.27 -23.79
C ALA A 174 26.99 7.28 -24.87
N THR A 175 27.75 7.81 -25.83
CA THR A 175 28.81 7.18 -26.63
C THR A 175 28.64 7.42 -28.14
N ALA A 176 29.26 8.50 -28.62
CA ALA A 176 30.15 8.45 -29.78
C ALA A 176 31.00 9.73 -29.79
N VAL A 177 32.08 9.70 -29.00
CA VAL A 177 33.28 10.50 -29.29
C VAL A 177 34.19 9.60 -30.12
N GLU A 178 34.23 9.83 -31.43
CA GLU A 178 35.38 9.63 -32.32
C GLU A 178 35.18 10.67 -33.43
N GLY A 179 36.07 11.63 -33.69
CA GLY A 179 37.50 11.51 -33.73
C GLY A 179 37.95 11.15 -35.15
N SER A 180 38.20 12.18 -35.97
CA SER A 180 39.09 12.19 -37.13
C SER A 180 38.55 11.85 -38.54
N THR A 181 38.76 12.86 -39.40
CA THR A 181 39.18 12.81 -40.82
C THR A 181 38.25 12.18 -41.86
N GLU A 182 37.73 13.01 -42.76
CA GLU A 182 38.31 13.24 -44.11
C GLU A 182 37.20 13.64 -45.10
N THR A 183 37.37 14.81 -45.73
CA THR A 183 36.59 15.30 -46.86
C THR A 183 36.85 14.41 -48.08
N PRO A 184 35.87 14.22 -48.97
CA PRO A 184 36.17 14.64 -50.34
C PRO A 184 35.04 15.42 -51.03
N SER A 185 35.51 16.34 -51.86
CA SER A 185 34.78 17.05 -52.91
C SER A 185 34.51 16.18 -54.13
N ASN A 186 33.45 16.56 -54.85
CA ASN A 186 33.10 16.29 -56.25
C ASN A 186 32.50 14.91 -56.57
#